data_AF-A0A3D4DK55-F1
#
_entry.id   AF-A0A3D4DK55-F1
#
_cell.length_a   1.000
_cell.length_b   1.000
_cell.length_c   1.000
_cell.angle_alpha   90.00
_cell.angle_beta   90.00
_cell.angle_gamma   90.00
#
_symmetry.space_group_name_H-M   'P 1'
#
loop_
_entity.id
_entity.type
_entity.pdbx_description
1 polymer ?
#
loop_
_entity_poly.entity_id
_entity_poly.type
_entity_poly.pdbx_seq_one_letter_code
_entity_poly.pdbx_strand_id
1 'polypeptide(L)'
;MRRFLGIALAGLLLLAVAAGFTALALRPPEGVDARRARIAELAQAGVAKGDWPGLMWAEVAPGRIVALGAAGFADIAGARDMTPDTIMPIGSISKVIVGLAGAQAIHAGALDPDAPLTGFLSLDVAWPDDLARSFTHLATHSAGVLDSDAGYEAVGYHFGSSTHPMALEDFLAAYLTEGGALYDAGENFAAWPPGHRYAYSNIGAGLAAYSARV
;
A
#
# COMPACT_ATOMS: atom_id res chain seq x y z
N MET A 1 -30.56 -52.26 -12.61
CA MET A 1 -30.47 -50.87 -13.11
C MET A 1 -31.25 -49.83 -12.28
N ARG A 2 -32.32 -50.19 -11.54
CA ARG A 2 -33.13 -49.22 -10.75
C ARG A 2 -32.54 -48.81 -9.38
N ARG A 3 -31.49 -49.49 -8.88
CA ARG A 3 -30.85 -49.19 -7.59
C ARG A 3 -29.67 -48.21 -7.66
N PHE A 4 -29.10 -47.98 -8.84
CA PHE A 4 -28.00 -47.03 -9.04
C PHE A 4 -28.47 -45.61 -9.39
N LEU A 5 -29.73 -45.43 -9.81
CA LEU A 5 -30.27 -44.12 -10.20
C LEU A 5 -30.71 -43.26 -8.99
N GLY A 6 -31.04 -43.88 -7.85
CA GLY A 6 -31.47 -43.16 -6.64
C GLY A 6 -30.33 -42.53 -5.83
N ILE A 7 -29.14 -43.12 -5.88
CA ILE A 7 -27.97 -42.62 -5.13
C ILE A 7 -27.34 -41.42 -5.85
N ALA A 8 -27.40 -41.39 -7.19
CA ALA A 8 -26.95 -40.24 -7.99
C ALA A 8 -27.83 -38.99 -7.81
N LEU A 9 -29.16 -39.15 -7.66
CA LEU A 9 -30.06 -38.01 -7.43
C LEU A 9 -29.93 -37.41 -6.01
N ALA A 10 -29.67 -38.23 -4.99
CA ALA A 10 -29.46 -37.75 -3.62
C ALA A 10 -28.13 -36.98 -3.47
N GLY A 11 -27.08 -37.41 -4.17
CA GLY A 11 -25.78 -36.70 -4.21
C GLY A 11 -25.86 -35.35 -4.91
N LEU A 12 -26.63 -35.23 -6.00
CA LEU A 12 -26.84 -33.97 -6.71
C LEU A 12 -27.71 -32.98 -5.91
N LEU A 13 -28.68 -33.44 -5.12
CA LEU A 13 -29.46 -32.57 -4.24
C LEU A 13 -28.61 -32.02 -3.07
N LEU A 14 -27.73 -32.84 -2.48
CA LEU A 14 -26.82 -32.41 -1.41
C LEU A 14 -25.75 -31.41 -1.89
N LEU A 15 -25.26 -31.57 -3.13
CA LEU A 15 -24.35 -30.60 -3.75
C LEU A 15 -25.06 -29.29 -4.13
N ALA A 16 -26.33 -29.33 -4.55
CA ALA A 16 -27.11 -28.12 -4.82
C ALA A 16 -27.48 -27.35 -3.54
N VAL A 17 -27.72 -28.05 -2.42
CA VAL A 17 -27.94 -27.41 -1.11
C VAL A 17 -26.64 -26.82 -0.58
N ALA A 18 -25.50 -27.52 -0.68
CA ALA A 18 -24.20 -26.98 -0.27
C ALA A 18 -23.78 -25.75 -1.11
N ALA A 19 -23.93 -25.80 -2.44
CA ALA A 19 -23.66 -24.66 -3.31
C ALA A 19 -24.66 -23.50 -3.15
N GLY A 20 -25.92 -23.80 -2.82
CA GLY A 20 -26.96 -22.82 -2.50
C GLY A 20 -26.68 -22.03 -1.22
N PHE A 21 -26.11 -22.69 -0.20
CA PHE A 21 -25.71 -22.02 1.05
C PHE A 21 -24.46 -21.13 0.86
N THR A 22 -23.49 -21.52 0.03
CA THR A 22 -22.31 -20.67 -0.24
C THR A 22 -22.63 -19.48 -1.15
N ALA A 23 -23.54 -19.63 -2.12
CA ALA A 23 -23.93 -18.56 -3.03
C ALA A 23 -24.81 -17.49 -2.38
N LEU A 24 -25.62 -17.85 -1.37
CA LEU A 24 -26.42 -16.88 -0.61
C LEU A 24 -25.53 -15.96 0.26
N ALA A 25 -24.36 -16.44 0.69
CA ALA A 25 -23.40 -15.66 1.47
C ALA A 25 -22.60 -14.62 0.66
N LEU A 26 -22.62 -14.72 -0.68
CA LEU A 26 -21.88 -13.84 -1.59
C LEU A 26 -22.77 -12.83 -2.35
N ARG A 27 -24.10 -12.95 -2.27
CA ARG A 27 -24.97 -11.94 -2.86
C ARG A 27 -24.87 -10.64 -2.06
N PRO A 28 -24.58 -9.50 -2.72
CA PRO A 28 -24.61 -8.22 -2.02
C PRO A 28 -26.03 -8.00 -1.49
N PRO A 29 -26.18 -7.69 -0.19
CA PRO A 29 -27.50 -7.45 0.38
C PRO A 29 -28.18 -6.25 -0.28
N GLU A 30 -29.50 -6.34 -0.45
CA GLU A 30 -30.31 -5.24 -0.98
C GLU A 30 -30.51 -4.18 0.10
N GLY A 31 -30.13 -2.93 -0.20
CA GLY A 31 -30.27 -1.79 0.69
C GLY A 31 -29.03 -1.46 1.53
N VAL A 32 -28.88 -0.17 1.84
CA VAL A 32 -27.69 0.38 2.51
C VAL A 32 -27.49 -0.20 3.91
N ASP A 33 -28.57 -0.37 4.67
CA ASP A 33 -28.47 -0.86 6.06
C ASP A 33 -28.10 -2.34 6.13
N ALA A 34 -28.66 -3.16 5.23
CA ALA A 34 -28.30 -4.57 5.14
C ALA A 34 -26.84 -4.76 4.69
N ARG A 35 -26.32 -3.89 3.79
CA ARG A 35 -24.89 -3.87 3.43
C ARG A 35 -24.01 -3.54 4.62
N ARG A 36 -24.36 -2.52 5.40
CA ARG A 36 -23.59 -2.14 6.60
C ARG A 36 -23.56 -3.25 7.63
N ALA A 37 -24.71 -3.86 7.91
CA ALA A 37 -24.80 -5.01 8.81
C ALA A 37 -23.90 -6.15 8.32
N ARG A 38 -23.90 -6.41 7.00
CA ARG A 38 -23.04 -7.44 6.40
C ARG A 38 -21.55 -7.13 6.53
N ILE A 39 -21.12 -5.88 6.35
CA ILE A 39 -19.71 -5.50 6.54
C ILE A 39 -19.28 -5.74 7.99
N ALA A 40 -20.10 -5.32 8.96
CA ALA A 40 -19.82 -5.53 10.38
C ALA A 40 -19.77 -7.03 10.73
N GLU A 41 -20.69 -7.84 10.19
CA GLU A 41 -20.70 -9.29 10.37
C GLU A 41 -19.42 -9.94 9.82
N LEU A 42 -19.01 -9.58 8.60
CA LEU A 42 -17.79 -10.10 7.97
C LEU A 42 -16.53 -9.69 8.73
N ALA A 43 -16.49 -8.44 9.21
CA ALA A 43 -15.40 -7.92 10.03
C ALA A 43 -15.23 -8.76 11.31
N GLN A 44 -16.32 -8.99 12.04
CA GLN A 44 -16.34 -9.81 13.26
C GLN A 44 -16.00 -11.28 12.98
N ALA A 45 -16.54 -11.85 11.90
CA ALA A 45 -16.27 -13.24 11.53
C ALA A 45 -14.80 -13.48 11.20
N GLY A 46 -14.15 -12.55 10.49
CA GLY A 46 -12.72 -12.66 10.19
C GLY A 46 -11.83 -12.50 11.42
N VAL A 47 -12.20 -11.63 12.37
CA VAL A 47 -11.51 -11.55 13.68
C VAL A 47 -11.64 -12.89 14.41
N ALA A 48 -12.86 -13.44 14.51
CA ALA A 48 -13.10 -14.70 15.21
C ALA A 48 -12.38 -15.89 14.57
N LYS A 49 -12.20 -15.87 13.25
CA LYS A 49 -11.43 -16.87 12.50
C LYS A 49 -9.90 -16.70 12.63
N GLY A 50 -9.44 -15.54 13.10
CA GLY A 50 -8.02 -15.20 13.20
C GLY A 50 -7.41 -14.74 11.87
N ASP A 51 -8.22 -14.31 10.90
CA ASP A 51 -7.73 -13.77 9.62
C ASP A 51 -7.02 -12.42 9.81
N TRP A 52 -7.41 -11.66 10.84
CA TRP A 52 -6.77 -10.41 11.26
C TRP A 52 -6.98 -10.14 12.76
N PRO A 53 -6.01 -9.52 13.46
CA PRO A 53 -6.18 -9.08 14.86
C PRO A 53 -7.33 -8.10 15.07
N GLY A 54 -7.48 -7.19 14.13
CA GLY A 54 -8.51 -6.17 14.12
C GLY A 54 -8.49 -5.38 12.81
N LEU A 55 -9.57 -4.66 12.53
CA LEU A 55 -9.69 -3.80 11.37
C LEU A 55 -10.57 -2.58 11.67
N MET A 56 -10.44 -1.57 10.83
CA MET A 56 -11.36 -0.44 10.73
C MET A 56 -11.88 -0.36 9.30
N TRP A 57 -13.08 0.19 9.14
CA TRP A 57 -13.62 0.54 7.83
C TRP A 57 -14.40 1.85 7.88
N ALA A 58 -14.47 2.50 6.71
CA ALA A 58 -15.29 3.66 6.48
C ALA A 58 -16.14 3.45 5.23
N GLU A 59 -17.43 3.76 5.31
CA GLU A 59 -18.27 3.95 4.14
C GLU A 59 -18.37 5.44 3.85
N VAL A 60 -18.07 5.83 2.61
CA VAL A 60 -18.07 7.23 2.18
C VAL A 60 -19.07 7.39 1.04
N ALA A 61 -19.89 8.44 1.12
CA ALA A 61 -20.74 8.94 0.05
C ALA A 61 -20.27 10.34 -0.35
N PRO A 62 -20.75 10.91 -1.48
CA PRO A 62 -20.33 12.26 -1.90
C PRO A 62 -20.47 13.28 -0.76
N GLY A 63 -19.34 13.87 -0.37
CA GLY A 63 -19.26 14.90 0.67
C GLY A 63 -19.44 14.45 2.12
N ARG A 64 -19.60 13.15 2.42
CA ARG A 64 -19.82 12.69 3.81
C ARG A 64 -19.39 11.25 4.06
N ILE A 65 -18.87 11.02 5.26
CA ILE A 65 -18.76 9.68 5.83
C ILE A 65 -20.17 9.25 6.26
N VAL A 66 -20.60 8.07 5.84
CA VAL A 66 -21.94 7.55 6.10
C VAL A 66 -21.98 6.44 7.14
N ALA A 67 -20.85 5.77 7.37
CA ALA A 67 -20.65 4.86 8.48
C ALA A 67 -19.15 4.71 8.75
N LEU A 68 -18.81 4.47 10.01
CA LEU A 68 -17.51 4.01 10.46
C LEU A 68 -17.71 2.75 11.28
N GLY A 69 -16.75 1.85 11.25
CA GLY A 69 -16.76 0.72 12.17
C GLY A 69 -15.38 0.13 12.37
N ALA A 70 -15.29 -0.71 13.38
CA ALA A 70 -14.11 -1.45 13.75
C ALA A 70 -14.48 -2.81 14.34
N ALA A 71 -13.56 -3.76 14.28
CA ALA A 71 -13.69 -5.05 14.92
C ALA A 71 -12.32 -5.54 15.41
N GLY A 72 -12.32 -6.36 16.46
CA GLY A 72 -11.11 -6.96 17.01
C GLY A 72 -10.27 -5.98 17.85
N PHE A 73 -8.97 -6.21 17.89
CA PHE A 73 -8.05 -5.54 18.80
C PHE A 73 -7.05 -4.67 18.04
N ALA A 74 -6.80 -3.48 18.58
CA ALA A 74 -5.66 -2.64 18.22
C ALA A 74 -4.37 -3.10 18.90
N ASP A 75 -4.50 -3.80 20.04
CA ASP A 75 -3.40 -4.46 20.74
C ASP A 75 -3.95 -5.70 21.45
N ILE A 76 -3.53 -6.88 20.97
CA ILE A 76 -3.96 -8.17 21.52
C ILE A 76 -3.43 -8.35 22.94
N ALA A 77 -2.15 -8.03 23.18
CA ALA A 77 -1.50 -8.28 24.47
C ALA A 77 -2.03 -7.35 25.56
N GLY A 78 -2.27 -6.09 25.21
CA GLY A 78 -2.90 -5.09 26.06
C GLY A 78 -4.43 -5.17 26.14
N ALA A 79 -5.05 -6.12 25.43
CA ALA A 79 -6.51 -6.26 25.31
C ALA A 79 -7.21 -4.94 24.95
N ARG A 80 -6.61 -4.15 24.06
CA ARG A 80 -7.14 -2.86 23.62
C ARG A 80 -7.94 -3.06 22.33
N ASP A 81 -9.22 -2.71 22.40
CA ASP A 81 -10.13 -2.81 21.27
C ASP A 81 -9.69 -1.89 20.12
N MET A 82 -9.95 -2.37 18.90
CA MET A 82 -9.91 -1.54 17.70
C MET A 82 -11.13 -0.64 17.69
N THR A 83 -10.91 0.66 17.50
CA THR A 83 -11.97 1.67 17.35
C THR A 83 -11.77 2.40 16.02
N PRO A 84 -12.80 3.05 15.45
CA PRO A 84 -12.63 3.87 14.25
C PRO A 84 -11.61 5.02 14.36
N ASP A 85 -11.26 5.40 15.60
CA ASP A 85 -10.29 6.46 15.90
C ASP A 85 -8.89 5.90 16.20
N THR A 86 -8.68 4.58 16.07
CA THR A 86 -7.38 3.97 16.34
C THR A 86 -6.37 4.44 15.31
N ILE A 87 -5.27 5.04 15.77
CA ILE A 87 -4.15 5.41 14.90
C ILE A 87 -3.40 4.14 14.50
N MET A 88 -3.23 3.94 13.19
CA MET A 88 -2.47 2.83 12.63
C MET A 88 -1.48 3.31 11.56
N PRO A 89 -0.34 2.64 11.41
CA PRO A 89 0.51 2.85 10.24
C PRO A 89 -0.23 2.40 8.98
N ILE A 90 -0.40 3.31 8.03
CA ILE A 90 -1.09 3.04 6.75
C ILE A 90 -0.14 2.50 5.66
N GLY A 91 1.14 2.37 5.97
CA GLY A 91 2.17 1.85 5.08
C GLY A 91 2.18 2.54 3.71
N SER A 92 2.14 1.74 2.65
CA SER A 92 2.25 2.22 1.27
C SER A 92 1.09 3.12 0.81
N ILE A 93 -0.02 3.21 1.56
CA ILE A 93 -1.08 4.20 1.30
C ILE A 93 -0.52 5.63 1.41
N SER A 94 0.53 5.85 2.21
CA SER A 94 1.22 7.14 2.32
C SER A 94 1.70 7.71 0.98
N LYS A 95 1.95 6.87 -0.04
CA LYS A 95 2.34 7.34 -1.38
C LYS A 95 1.25 8.15 -2.08
N VAL A 96 -0.03 7.93 -1.74
CA VAL A 96 -1.14 8.75 -2.23
C VAL A 96 -1.00 10.19 -1.74
N ILE A 97 -0.53 10.40 -0.50
CA ILE A 97 -0.27 11.73 0.06
C ILE A 97 0.91 12.40 -0.65
N VAL A 98 1.98 11.64 -0.92
CA VAL A 98 3.11 12.15 -1.72
C VAL A 98 2.66 12.57 -3.13
N GLY A 99 1.86 11.74 -3.80
CA GLY A 99 1.30 12.06 -5.11
C GLY A 99 0.39 13.29 -5.08
N LEU A 100 -0.42 13.46 -4.03
CA LEU A 100 -1.26 14.64 -3.84
C LEU A 100 -0.42 15.91 -3.64
N ALA A 101 0.63 15.86 -2.80
CA ALA A 101 1.53 16.97 -2.60
C ALA A 101 2.25 17.37 -3.92
N GLY A 102 2.72 16.37 -4.68
CA GLY A 102 3.27 16.59 -6.01
C GLY A 102 2.26 17.23 -6.97
N ALA A 103 1.01 16.74 -7.00
CA ALA A 103 -0.05 17.32 -7.82
C ALA A 103 -0.37 18.79 -7.44
N GLN A 104 -0.33 19.12 -6.14
CA GLN A 104 -0.49 20.49 -5.66
C GLN A 104 0.66 21.39 -6.11
N ALA A 105 1.92 20.93 -6.00
CA ALA A 105 3.09 21.65 -6.46
C ALA A 105 3.08 21.88 -7.99
N ILE A 106 2.67 20.86 -8.77
CA ILE A 106 2.49 20.97 -10.22
C ILE A 106 1.41 22.01 -10.55
N HIS A 107 0.26 21.95 -9.87
CA HIS A 107 -0.83 22.90 -10.08
C HIS A 107 -0.42 24.34 -9.77
N ALA A 108 0.42 24.55 -8.75
CA ALA A 108 0.96 25.85 -8.39
C ALA A 108 2.09 26.34 -9.31
N GLY A 109 2.55 25.51 -10.27
CA GLY A 109 3.69 25.82 -11.14
C GLY A 109 5.05 25.75 -10.43
N ALA A 110 5.10 25.20 -9.21
CA ALA A 110 6.33 25.04 -8.43
C ALA A 110 7.13 23.80 -8.84
N LEU A 111 6.49 22.83 -9.51
CA LEU A 111 7.09 21.59 -9.96
C LEU A 111 6.70 21.32 -11.43
N ASP A 112 7.69 21.25 -12.32
CA ASP A 112 7.51 20.64 -13.64
C ASP A 112 7.72 19.12 -13.50
N PRO A 113 6.68 18.30 -13.73
CA PRO A 113 6.76 16.86 -13.47
C PRO A 113 7.74 16.13 -14.40
N ASP A 114 8.07 16.70 -15.56
CA ASP A 114 8.91 16.09 -16.58
C ASP A 114 10.31 16.73 -16.69
N ALA A 115 10.54 17.83 -15.97
CA ALA A 115 11.87 18.42 -15.87
C ALA A 115 12.87 17.47 -15.15
N PRO A 116 14.16 17.54 -15.50
CA PRO A 116 15.20 16.76 -14.83
C PRO A 116 15.26 17.03 -13.31
N LEU A 117 15.35 15.97 -12.51
CA LEU A 117 15.40 16.03 -11.05
C LEU A 117 16.60 16.83 -10.51
N THR A 118 17.69 16.94 -11.28
CA THR A 118 18.88 17.71 -10.90
C THR A 118 18.57 19.19 -10.63
N GLY A 119 17.48 19.72 -11.17
CA GLY A 119 17.02 21.09 -10.88
C GLY A 119 16.35 21.27 -9.51
N PHE A 120 15.97 20.18 -8.84
CA PHE A 120 15.13 20.20 -7.63
C PHE A 120 15.75 19.43 -6.45
N LEU A 121 16.75 18.59 -6.68
CA LEU A 121 17.40 17.81 -5.63
C LEU A 121 18.65 18.54 -5.12
N SER A 122 18.71 18.78 -3.81
CA SER A 122 19.97 19.13 -3.13
C SER A 122 20.86 17.91 -2.85
N LEU A 123 20.35 16.70 -3.14
CA LEU A 123 21.07 15.45 -2.99
C LEU A 123 21.79 15.07 -4.29
N ASP A 124 23.08 14.76 -4.19
CA ASP A 124 23.87 14.22 -5.29
C ASP A 124 23.63 12.70 -5.42
N VAL A 125 22.67 12.35 -6.27
CA VAL A 125 22.33 10.94 -6.54
C VAL A 125 23.31 10.39 -7.58
N ALA A 126 24.00 9.32 -7.22
CA ALA A 126 24.94 8.61 -8.09
C ALA A 126 24.19 7.73 -9.10
N TRP A 127 23.52 8.37 -10.06
CA TRP A 127 22.83 7.69 -11.15
C TRP A 127 23.81 6.79 -11.93
N PRO A 128 23.37 5.61 -12.40
CA PRO A 128 24.24 4.68 -13.13
C PRO A 128 24.52 5.13 -14.58
N ASP A 129 23.89 6.22 -15.03
CA ASP A 129 23.93 6.73 -16.40
C ASP A 129 23.61 8.24 -16.43
N ASP A 130 23.83 8.87 -17.59
CA ASP A 130 23.55 10.29 -17.84
C ASP A 130 22.09 10.57 -18.24
N LEU A 131 21.17 9.61 -18.08
CA LEU A 131 19.78 9.77 -18.52
C LEU A 131 18.98 10.58 -17.50
N ALA A 132 18.31 11.62 -17.99
CA ALA A 132 17.47 12.46 -17.15
C ALA A 132 16.31 11.66 -16.55
N ARG A 133 16.13 11.81 -15.24
CA ARG A 133 14.98 11.30 -14.47
C ARG A 133 14.16 12.50 -14.01
N SER A 134 12.87 12.29 -13.82
CA SER A 134 11.90 13.35 -13.51
C SER A 134 11.01 12.94 -12.35
N PHE A 135 10.19 13.86 -11.84
CA PHE A 135 9.21 13.52 -10.82
C PHE A 135 8.21 12.47 -11.34
N THR A 136 7.77 12.57 -12.60
CA THR A 136 6.91 11.56 -13.25
C THR A 136 7.53 10.17 -13.10
N HIS A 137 8.81 10.01 -13.45
CA HIS A 137 9.47 8.71 -13.35
C HIS A 137 9.48 8.13 -11.93
N LEU A 138 9.66 8.97 -10.90
CA LEU A 138 9.62 8.52 -9.51
C LEU A 138 8.19 8.15 -9.10
N ALA A 139 7.22 9.02 -9.40
CA ALA A 139 5.82 8.83 -9.05
C ALA A 139 5.18 7.62 -9.74
N THR A 140 5.67 7.24 -10.92
CA THR A 140 5.20 6.07 -11.69
C THR A 140 6.07 4.83 -11.50
N HIS A 141 6.99 4.82 -10.54
CA HIS A 141 7.87 3.67 -10.26
C HIS A 141 8.65 3.20 -11.50
N SER A 142 9.14 4.13 -12.30
CA SER A 142 9.87 3.84 -13.53
C SER A 142 11.20 4.60 -13.62
N ALA A 143 11.69 5.18 -12.53
CA ALA A 143 12.99 5.87 -12.49
C ALA A 143 14.19 4.91 -12.50
N GLY A 144 13.97 3.61 -12.27
CA GLY A 144 15.06 2.65 -12.10
C GLY A 144 15.75 2.75 -10.74
N VAL A 145 15.13 3.37 -9.75
CA VAL A 145 15.53 3.29 -8.33
C VAL A 145 14.89 2.04 -7.73
N LEU A 146 15.68 1.22 -7.05
CA LEU A 146 15.28 -0.09 -6.54
C LEU A 146 15.41 -0.16 -5.02
N ASP A 147 14.51 -0.93 -4.42
CA ASP A 147 14.59 -1.30 -3.01
C ASP A 147 15.51 -2.52 -2.88
N SER A 148 16.49 -2.46 -1.98
CA SER A 148 17.43 -3.54 -1.70
C SER A 148 17.11 -4.19 -0.36
N ASP A 149 17.38 -5.49 -0.25
CA ASP A 149 17.20 -6.23 1.01
C ASP A 149 18.11 -5.65 2.11
N ALA A 150 19.37 -5.38 1.78
CA ALA A 150 20.36 -4.90 2.75
C ALA A 150 20.13 -3.44 3.20
N GLY A 151 19.55 -2.59 2.33
CA GLY A 151 19.34 -1.18 2.64
C GLY A 151 17.90 -0.87 3.03
N TYR A 152 16.91 -1.20 2.20
CA TYR A 152 15.52 -0.87 2.50
C TYR A 152 14.94 -1.83 3.54
N GLU A 153 14.97 -3.15 3.31
CA GLU A 153 14.29 -4.09 4.22
C GLU A 153 14.99 -4.20 5.57
N ALA A 154 16.33 -4.26 5.60
CA ALA A 154 17.09 -4.42 6.84
C ALA A 154 17.29 -3.11 7.63
N VAL A 155 17.31 -1.95 6.96
CA VAL A 155 17.65 -0.67 7.60
C VAL A 155 16.55 0.37 7.46
N GLY A 156 15.95 0.54 6.27
CA GLY A 156 14.90 1.55 6.06
C GLY A 156 13.57 1.19 6.72
N TYR A 157 13.13 -0.05 6.63
CA TYR A 157 11.81 -0.48 7.08
C TYR A 157 11.78 -0.76 8.59
N HIS A 158 11.17 0.16 9.35
CA HIS A 158 11.08 0.07 10.81
C HIS A 158 9.73 -0.46 11.27
N PHE A 159 9.57 -1.77 11.25
CA PHE A 159 8.33 -2.42 11.68
C PHE A 159 7.98 -2.11 13.14
N GLY A 160 6.73 -1.75 13.39
CA GLY A 160 6.22 -1.48 14.75
C GLY A 160 6.65 -0.14 15.35
N SER A 161 7.41 0.68 14.63
CA SER A 161 7.78 2.03 15.06
C SER A 161 6.94 3.10 14.35
N SER A 162 6.55 4.14 15.08
CA SER A 162 5.93 5.34 14.49
C SER A 162 6.96 6.35 13.98
N THR A 163 8.25 6.14 14.27
CA THR A 163 9.34 7.04 13.89
C THR A 163 10.53 6.28 13.33
N HIS A 164 11.21 6.87 12.36
CA HIS A 164 12.50 6.41 11.87
C HIS A 164 13.63 7.13 12.63
N PRO A 165 14.72 6.46 13.04
CA PRO A 165 15.81 7.09 13.81
C PRO A 165 16.70 8.04 12.98
N MET A 166 16.57 7.99 11.66
CA MET A 166 17.32 8.79 10.69
C MET A 166 16.36 9.67 9.88
N ALA A 167 16.76 10.91 9.60
CA ALA A 167 15.99 11.79 8.73
C ALA A 167 15.95 11.24 7.29
N LEU A 168 14.90 11.59 6.54
CA LEU A 168 14.73 11.11 5.16
C LEU A 168 15.92 11.50 4.26
N GLU A 169 16.42 12.73 4.39
CA GLU A 169 17.56 13.22 3.61
C GLU A 169 18.83 12.41 3.89
N ASP A 170 19.17 12.23 5.17
CA ASP A 170 20.33 11.43 5.60
C ASP A 170 20.24 9.99 5.10
N PHE A 171 19.02 9.40 5.14
CA PHE A 171 18.79 8.05 4.66
C PHE A 171 18.95 7.94 3.14
N LEU A 172 18.37 8.88 2.38
CA LEU A 172 18.54 8.92 0.94
C LEU A 172 20.00 9.16 0.55
N ALA A 173 20.73 9.99 1.29
CA ALA A 173 22.17 10.20 1.06
C ALA A 173 22.99 8.93 1.35
N ALA A 174 22.70 8.23 2.44
CA ALA A 174 23.36 6.97 2.74
C ALA A 174 23.11 5.90 1.65
N TYR A 175 21.95 5.95 0.99
CA TYR A 175 21.50 4.93 0.03
C TYR A 175 21.80 5.27 -1.43
N LEU A 176 21.75 6.54 -1.84
CA LEU A 176 21.76 6.94 -3.25
C LEU A 176 23.02 7.71 -3.66
N THR A 177 23.92 8.03 -2.72
CA THR A 177 25.17 8.75 -3.02
C THR A 177 26.36 7.79 -3.02
N GLU A 178 27.30 7.99 -3.95
CA GLU A 178 28.50 7.17 -4.04
C GLU A 178 29.30 7.21 -2.73
N GLY A 179 29.67 6.04 -2.20
CA GLY A 179 30.34 5.91 -0.91
C GLY A 179 29.42 6.00 0.32
N GLY A 180 28.12 6.17 0.13
CA GLY A 180 27.12 6.09 1.20
C GLY A 180 27.10 4.71 1.87
N ALA A 181 26.77 4.66 3.16
CA ALA A 181 26.83 3.43 3.95
C ALA A 181 25.87 2.32 3.50
N LEU A 182 24.83 2.67 2.74
CA LEU A 182 23.83 1.76 2.18
C LEU A 182 23.88 1.72 0.64
N TYR A 183 24.85 2.40 0.03
CA TYR A 183 24.98 2.50 -1.42
C TYR A 183 25.56 1.21 -2.01
N ASP A 184 24.84 0.67 -2.98
CA ASP A 184 25.28 -0.40 -3.88
C ASP A 184 24.64 -0.14 -5.25
N ALA A 185 25.46 0.21 -6.23
CA ALA A 185 24.97 0.55 -7.57
C ALA A 185 24.18 -0.58 -8.24
N GLY A 186 24.57 -1.84 -7.99
CA GLY A 186 23.94 -3.01 -8.60
C GLY A 186 22.60 -3.37 -7.98
N GLU A 187 22.39 -3.02 -6.72
CA GLU A 187 21.17 -3.31 -5.97
C GLU A 187 20.22 -2.09 -5.89
N ASN A 188 20.76 -0.87 -5.92
CA ASN A 188 19.97 0.36 -5.77
C ASN A 188 19.45 0.89 -7.11
N PHE A 189 20.08 0.53 -8.22
CA PHE A 189 19.70 1.01 -9.53
C PHE A 189 19.53 -0.11 -10.56
N ALA A 190 18.55 0.09 -11.42
CA ALA A 190 18.32 -0.76 -12.57
C ALA A 190 19.25 -0.41 -13.74
N ALA A 191 19.56 -1.42 -14.56
CA ALA A 191 20.34 -1.26 -15.78
C ALA A 191 19.51 -0.82 -17.02
N TRP A 192 18.21 -0.56 -16.86
CA TRP A 192 17.34 -0.11 -17.95
C TRP A 192 17.02 1.40 -17.84
N PRO A 193 16.78 2.09 -18.98
CA PRO A 193 16.48 3.51 -18.99
C PRO A 193 15.26 3.90 -18.14
N PRO A 194 15.22 5.13 -17.61
CA PRO A 194 14.02 5.64 -16.95
C PRO A 194 12.81 5.67 -17.90
N GLY A 195 11.63 5.41 -17.36
CA GLY A 195 10.38 5.28 -18.12
C GLY A 195 10.21 3.96 -18.86
N HIS A 196 11.25 3.12 -18.95
CA HIS A 196 11.18 1.89 -19.75
C HIS A 196 10.39 0.76 -19.09
N ARG A 197 10.51 0.62 -17.77
CA ARG A 197 9.89 -0.49 -17.02
C ARG A 197 9.40 -0.01 -15.66
N TYR A 198 8.23 -0.50 -15.28
CA TYR A 198 7.72 -0.39 -13.91
C TYR A 198 8.48 -1.33 -12.97
N ALA A 199 8.99 -0.77 -11.88
CA ALA A 199 9.57 -1.46 -10.74
C ALA A 199 9.17 -0.72 -9.46
N TYR A 200 8.27 -1.32 -8.67
CA TYR A 200 7.83 -0.73 -7.41
C TYR A 200 9.04 -0.40 -6.52
N SER A 201 9.06 0.79 -5.95
CA SER A 201 10.16 1.25 -5.10
C SER A 201 9.67 2.22 -4.03
N ASN A 202 9.90 1.86 -2.78
CA ASN A 202 9.74 2.71 -1.63
C ASN A 202 10.81 3.82 -1.59
N ILE A 203 12.05 3.50 -1.97
CA ILE A 203 13.14 4.49 -2.06
C ILE A 203 12.81 5.56 -3.09
N GLY A 204 12.34 5.16 -4.28
CA GLY A 204 11.89 6.08 -5.33
C GLY A 204 10.73 6.98 -4.87
N ALA A 205 9.78 6.44 -4.09
CA ALA A 205 8.71 7.25 -3.51
C ALA A 205 9.22 8.21 -2.40
N GLY A 206 10.20 7.79 -1.61
CA GLY A 206 10.89 8.66 -0.65
C GLY A 206 11.62 9.80 -1.35
N LEU A 207 12.30 9.51 -2.45
CA LEU A 207 12.96 10.52 -3.28
C LEU A 207 11.94 11.47 -3.95
N ALA A 208 10.77 10.97 -4.36
CA ALA A 208 9.67 11.82 -4.86
C ALA A 208 9.14 12.77 -3.79
N ALA A 209 8.97 12.27 -2.55
CA ALA A 209 8.56 13.10 -1.43
C ALA A 209 9.61 14.16 -1.07
N TYR A 210 10.89 13.83 -1.26
CA TYR A 210 12.00 14.74 -1.04
C TYR A 210 12.08 15.83 -2.11
N SER A 211 11.93 15.49 -3.39
CA SER A 211 11.97 16.45 -4.50
C SER A 211 10.76 17.41 -4.54
N ALA A 212 9.62 17.01 -3.97
CA ALA A 212 8.44 17.86 -3.85
C ALA A 212 8.53 18.91 -2.71
N ARG A 213 9.63 18.95 -1.94
CA ARG A 213 9.91 20.00 -0.95
C ARG A 213 10.45 21.26 -1.64
N VAL A 214 9.61 21.88 -2.46
CA VAL A 214 9.86 23.20 -3.07
C VAL A 214 9.46 24.33 -2.14
#